data_AF-A0A1Y5XT22-F1
#
_entry.id   AF-A0A1Y5XT22-F1
#
_cell.length_a   1.000
_cell.length_b   1.000
_cell.length_c   1.000
_cell.angle_alpha   90.00
_cell.angle_beta   90.00
_cell.angle_gamma   90.00
#
_symmetry.space_group_name_H-M   'P 1'
#
loop_
_entity.id
_entity.type
_entity.pdbx_description
1 polymer ?
#
loop_
_entity_poly.entity_id
_entity_poly.type
_entity_poly.pdbx_seq_one_letter_code
_entity_poly.pdbx_strand_id
1 'polypeptide(L)' 'MGKKIKAKYVGKTPAETVRNLMKAGKVKKKCCKSKDRCGKCPVLALRKAKQIAA' A
#
# COMPACT_ATOMS: atom_id res chain seq x y z
N MET A 1 5.25 -12.20 -8.14
CA MET A 1 5.69 -10.81 -8.43
C MET A 1 5.35 -9.88 -7.26
N GLY A 2 6.24 -9.75 -6.27
CA GLY A 2 6.02 -8.89 -5.11
C GLY A 2 7.08 -7.79 -5.02
N LYS A 3 6.84 -6.61 -5.60
CA LYS A 3 7.69 -5.45 -5.29
C LYS A 3 7.52 -5.15 -3.79
N LYS A 4 8.58 -5.38 -3.01
CA LYS A 4 8.66 -4.96 -1.60
C LYS A 4 8.39 -3.45 -1.51
N ILE A 5 7.73 -3.01 -0.43
CA ILE A 5 7.54 -1.58 -0.18
C ILE A 5 8.93 -0.99 0.02
N LYS A 6 9.31 0.00 -0.81
CA LYS A 6 10.62 0.66 -0.66
C LYS A 6 10.66 1.39 0.69
N ALA A 7 11.80 1.35 1.37
CA ALA A 7 12.01 1.99 2.68
C ALA A 7 11.52 3.45 2.72
N LYS A 8 11.70 4.20 1.62
CA LYS A 8 11.22 5.58 1.48
C LYS A 8 9.71 5.80 1.67
N TYR A 9 8.89 4.75 1.61
CA TYR A 9 7.45 4.86 1.84
C TYR A 9 7.02 4.37 3.22
N VAL A 10 7.90 3.70 3.97
CA VAL A 10 7.59 3.16 5.29
C VAL A 10 7.51 4.33 6.27
N GLY A 11 6.31 4.55 6.81
CA GLY A 11 6.06 5.53 7.85
C GLY A 11 6.12 4.89 9.24
N LYS A 12 5.94 5.71 10.29
CA LYS A 12 5.92 5.23 11.68
C LYS A 12 4.78 4.25 11.93
N THR A 13 3.67 4.41 11.20
CA THR A 13 2.52 3.50 11.26
C THR A 13 2.25 2.81 9.90
N PRO A 14 1.57 1.64 9.90
CA PRO A 14 1.09 1.01 8.68
C PRO A 14 0.17 1.92 7.86
N ALA A 15 -0.64 2.76 8.55
CA ALA A 15 -1.53 3.72 7.92
C ALA A 15 -0.77 4.84 7.20
N GLU A 16 0.28 5.38 7.81
CA GLU A 16 1.16 6.36 7.15
C GLU A 16 1.87 5.78 5.94
N THR A 17 2.31 4.53 6.02
CA THR A 17 2.91 3.82 4.89
C THR A 17 1.97 3.77 3.68
N VAL A 18 0.69 3.45 3.92
CA VAL A 18 -0.34 3.46 2.88
C VAL A 18 -0.61 4.87 2.37
N ARG A 19 -0.66 5.89 3.24
CA ARG A 19 -0.83 7.29 2.82
C ARG A 19 0.32 7.76 1.92
N ASN A 20 1.56 7.40 2.24
CA ASN A 20 2.74 7.73 1.43
C ASN A 20 2.69 7.04 0.06
N LEU A 21 2.24 5.78 0.02
CA LEU A 21 2.03 5.07 -1.24
C LEU A 21 0.88 5.64 -2.07
N MET A 22 -0.16 6.16 -1.43
CA MET A 22 -1.26 6.88 -2.11
C MET A 22 -0.77 8.20 -2.71
N LYS A 23 -0.02 9.00 -1.94
CA LYS A 23 0.58 10.25 -2.43
C LYS A 23 1.51 10.01 -3.62
N ALA A 24 2.23 8.90 -3.61
CA ALA A 24 3.11 8.50 -4.70
C ALA A 24 2.39 7.86 -5.91
N GLY A 25 1.06 7.83 -5.93
CA GLY A 25 0.26 7.25 -7.02
C GLY A 25 0.36 5.72 -7.16
N LYS A 26 1.00 5.05 -6.20
CA LYS A 26 1.19 3.58 -6.21
C LYS A 26 -0.04 2.83 -5.73
N VAL A 27 -0.81 3.45 -4.85
CA VAL A 27 -2.03 2.90 -4.27
C VAL A 27 -3.18 3.85 -4.56
N LYS A 28 -4.35 3.30 -4.87
CA LYS A 28 -5.56 4.08 -5.17
C LYS A 28 -6.28 4.47 -3.88
N LYS A 29 -6.91 5.66 -3.86
CA LYS A 29 -7.65 6.18 -2.70
C LYS A 29 -8.84 5.29 -2.29
N LYS A 30 -9.54 4.70 -3.27
CA LYS A 30 -10.64 3.76 -3.05
C LYS A 30 -10.31 2.38 -3.64
N CYS A 31 -10.73 1.31 -2.96
CA CYS A 31 -10.74 -0.02 -3.54
C CYS A 31 -11.79 -0.06 -4.66
N CYS A 32 -11.35 -0.29 -5.89
CA CYS A 32 -12.24 -0.29 -7.06
C CYS A 32 -12.89 -1.65 -7.31
N LYS A 33 -12.63 -2.67 -6.47
CA LYS A 33 -13.15 -4.05 -6.57
C LYS A 33 -12.88 -4.79 -7.91
N SER A 34 -12.18 -4.17 -8.86
CA SER A 34 -11.77 -4.79 -10.12
C SER A 34 -10.51 -5.64 -9.95
N LYS A 35 -10.47 -6.82 -10.59
CA LYS A 35 -9.32 -7.74 -10.55
C LYS A 35 -8.02 -7.08 -11.03
N ASP A 36 -8.06 -6.31 -12.11
CA ASP A 36 -6.87 -5.64 -12.69
C ASP A 36 -6.27 -4.58 -11.75
N ARG A 37 -7.10 -3.98 -10.90
CA ARG A 37 -6.72 -2.88 -10.01
C ARG A 37 -6.38 -3.35 -8.60
N CYS A 38 -6.50 -4.66 -8.32
CA CYS A 38 -6.12 -5.25 -7.05
C CYS A 38 -4.65 -4.97 -6.71
N GLY A 39 -3.75 -4.90 -7.70
CA GLY A 39 -2.33 -4.57 -7.47
C GLY A 39 -2.09 -3.19 -6.83
N LYS A 40 -3.03 -2.24 -6.99
CA LYS A 40 -3.00 -0.89 -6.39
C LYS A 40 -4.04 -0.72 -5.27
N CYS A 41 -4.60 -1.83 -4.77
CA CYS A 41 -5.67 -1.80 -3.78
C CYS A 41 -5.17 -1.31 -2.41
N PRO A 42 -5.86 -0.35 -1.78
CA PRO A 42 -5.47 0.16 -0.46
C PRO A 42 -5.53 -0.90 0.65
N VAL A 43 -6.44 -1.88 0.54
CA VAL A 43 -6.57 -2.96 1.53
C VAL A 43 -5.38 -3.94 1.46
N LEU A 44 -4.95 -4.30 0.24
CA LEU A 44 -3.77 -5.14 0.06
C LEU A 44 -2.49 -4.41 0.48
N ALA A 45 -2.40 -3.10 0.20
CA ALA A 45 -1.30 -2.27 0.68
C ALA A 45 -1.27 -2.21 2.21
N LEU A 46 -2.42 -2.09 2.86
CA LEU A 46 -2.52 -2.07 4.32
C LEU A 46 -2.10 -3.41 4.94
N ARG A 47 -2.52 -4.55 4.39
CA ARG A 47 -2.06 -5.88 4.83
C ARG A 47 -0.56 -6.02 4.73
N LYS A 48 0.04 -5.61 3.61
CA LYS A 48 1.50 -5.63 3.41
C LYS A 48 2.22 -4.69 4.37
N ALA A 49 1.69 -3.50 4.62
CA ALA A 49 2.28 -2.55 5.55
C ALA A 49 2.24 -3.08 7.00
N LYS A 50 1.15 -3.75 7.40
CA LYS A 50 1.08 -4.42 8.71
C LYS A 50 2.11 -5.53 8.87
N GLN A 51 2.37 -6.32 7.81
CA GLN A 51 3.39 -7.37 7.82
C GLN A 51 4.84 -6.83 7.87
N ILE A 52 5.04 -5.57 7.49
CA ILE A 52 6.36 -4.92 7.53
C ILE A 52 6.58 -4.22 8.88
N ALA A 53 5.50 -3.81 9.54
CA ALA A 53 5.53 -3.15 10.84
C ALA A 53 5.43 -4.13 12.02
N ALA A 54 5.19 -5.42 11.76
CA ALA A 54 5.26 -6.52 12.71
C ALA A 54 6.64 -7.18 12.60
#